data_AF-A0A353V2M6-F1
#
_entry.id   AF-A0A353V2M6-F1
#
_cell.length_a   1.000
_cell.length_b   1.000
_cell.length_c   1.000
_cell.angle_alpha   90.00
_cell.angle_beta   90.00
_cell.angle_gamma   90.00
#
_symmetry.space_group_name_H-M   'P 1'
#
loop_
_entity.id
_entity.type
_entity.pdbx_description
1 polymer ?
#
loop_
_entity_poly.entity_id
_entity_poly.type
_entity_poly.pdbx_seq_one_letter_code
_entity_poly.pdbx_strand_id
1 'polypeptide(L)'
;RLGREAMGPDLSRKEIELISVIGNLENIGDIIDKNLMELGRKKLYQGRRFSDAGWAEILDFHTMVSKNLERALGAFAANDRGLAQEVLDQRPLMRQRERELRESHLARLRAGLAESLETSEIHLDILTNLKRISSHVSALVFPILEEV
;
A
#
# COMPACT_ATOMS: atom_id res chain seq x y z
N ARG A 1 31.84 29.18 -2.45
CA ARG A 1 30.86 29.37 -3.55
C ARG A 1 30.98 28.17 -4.48
N LEU A 2 30.33 27.05 -4.14
CA LEU A 2 30.19 25.89 -5.03
C LEU A 2 28.87 26.08 -5.76
N GLY A 3 28.90 26.94 -6.77
CA GLY A 3 27.71 27.37 -7.50
C GLY A 3 27.67 26.69 -8.85
N ARG A 4 26.65 25.85 -9.06
CA ARG A 4 25.95 25.72 -10.35
C ARG A 4 26.83 25.44 -11.59
N GLU A 5 27.88 24.65 -11.47
CA GLU A 5 28.56 24.12 -12.65
C GLU A 5 28.16 22.66 -12.87
N ALA A 6 27.31 22.48 -13.90
CA ALA A 6 27.01 21.23 -14.60
C ALA A 6 26.18 20.15 -13.89
N MET A 7 25.02 20.52 -13.34
CA MET A 7 23.90 19.58 -13.33
C MET A 7 23.23 19.67 -14.70
N GLY A 8 23.61 18.79 -15.62
CA GLY A 8 22.89 18.67 -16.90
C GLY A 8 21.40 18.43 -16.63
N PRO A 9 20.48 18.91 -17.49
CA PRO A 9 19.04 18.80 -17.28
C PRO A 9 18.57 17.35 -16.99
N ASP A 10 19.28 16.35 -17.51
CA ASP A 10 19.01 14.93 -17.27
C ASP A 10 19.42 14.44 -15.87
N LEU A 11 20.50 15.01 -15.30
CA LEU A 11 20.96 14.69 -13.95
C LEU A 11 19.97 15.21 -12.90
N SER A 12 19.45 16.42 -13.11
CA SER A 12 18.41 16.98 -12.24
C SER A 12 17.08 16.23 -12.32
N ARG A 13 16.73 15.65 -13.47
CA ARG A 13 15.50 14.86 -13.63
C ARG A 13 15.57 13.55 -12.84
N LYS A 14 16.64 12.77 -13.01
CA LYS A 14 16.86 11.52 -12.26
C LYS A 14 16.87 11.71 -10.75
N GLU A 15 17.43 12.81 -10.26
CA GLU A 15 17.40 13.14 -8.84
C GLU A 15 15.97 13.38 -8.33
N ILE A 16 15.16 14.11 -9.10
CA ILE A 16 13.75 14.37 -8.74
C ILE A 16 12.94 13.06 -8.73
N GLU A 17 13.18 12.16 -9.69
CA GLU A 17 12.55 10.85 -9.76
C GLU A 17 12.91 9.99 -8.53
N LEU A 18 14.19 9.96 -8.17
CA LEU A 18 14.67 9.27 -6.96
C LEU A 18 14.03 9.84 -5.69
N ILE A 19 13.93 11.15 -5.57
CA ILE A 19 13.26 11.81 -4.43
C ILE A 19 11.79 11.40 -4.36
N SER A 20 11.09 11.33 -5.49
CA SER A 20 9.69 10.88 -5.54
C SER A 20 9.54 9.43 -5.08
N VAL A 21 10.43 8.53 -5.51
CA VAL A 21 10.44 7.12 -5.08
C VAL A 21 10.71 7.02 -3.58
N ILE A 22 11.73 7.71 -3.07
CA ILE A 22 12.07 7.72 -1.64
C ILE A 22 10.89 8.24 -0.81
N GLY A 23 10.26 9.34 -1.22
CA GLY A 23 9.12 9.91 -0.51
C GLY A 23 7.92 8.97 -0.48
N ASN A 24 7.66 8.20 -1.55
CA ASN A 24 6.60 7.19 -1.52
C ASN A 24 6.93 6.02 -0.60
N LEU A 25 8.19 5.56 -0.54
CA LEU A 25 8.61 4.52 0.40
C LEU A 25 8.55 4.99 1.85
N GLU A 26 8.93 6.23 2.13
CA GLU A 26 8.79 6.86 3.45
C GLU A 26 7.32 6.89 3.88
N ASN A 27 6.42 7.33 3.00
CA ASN A 27 4.98 7.33 3.29
C ASN A 27 4.43 5.93 3.58
N ILE A 28 4.90 4.89 2.87
CA ILE A 28 4.53 3.50 3.14
C ILE A 28 5.02 3.10 4.55
N GLY A 29 6.29 3.39 4.87
CA GLY A 29 6.88 3.11 6.18
C GLY A 29 6.11 3.80 7.31
N ASP A 30 5.74 5.06 7.12
CA ASP A 30 4.94 5.85 8.07
C ASP A 30 3.55 5.26 8.29
N ILE A 31 2.89 4.76 7.24
CA ILE A 31 1.60 4.09 7.40
C ILE A 31 1.75 2.79 8.19
N ILE A 32 2.83 2.05 7.97
CA ILE A 32 3.11 0.81 8.70
C ILE A 32 3.36 1.14 10.18
N ASP A 33 4.33 2.01 10.47
CA ASP A 33 4.79 2.31 11.83
C ASP A 33 3.74 3.07 12.65
N LYS A 34 3.16 4.14 12.10
CA LYS A 34 2.28 5.04 12.84
C LYS A 34 0.82 4.62 12.82
N ASN A 35 0.38 3.79 11.86
CA ASN A 35 -1.02 3.36 11.80
C ASN A 35 -1.17 1.84 12.03
N LEU A 36 -0.59 1.00 11.17
CA LEU A 36 -0.83 -0.45 11.25
C LEU A 36 -0.28 -1.07 12.53
N MET A 37 0.92 -0.64 12.98
CA MET A 37 1.49 -1.13 14.24
C MET A 37 0.69 -0.64 15.45
N GLU A 38 0.16 0.58 15.44
CA GLU A 38 -0.74 1.08 16.50
C GLU A 38 -2.03 0.25 16.56
N LEU A 39 -2.64 -0.08 15.42
CA LEU A 39 -3.82 -0.94 15.33
C LEU A 39 -3.53 -2.36 15.86
N GLY A 40 -2.35 -2.90 15.52
CA GLY A 40 -1.88 -4.18 16.05
C GLY A 40 -1.73 -4.17 17.57
N ARG A 41 -1.11 -3.12 18.13
CA ARG A 41 -0.97 -2.93 19.58
C ARG A 41 -2.33 -2.77 20.27
N LYS A 42 -3.24 -1.97 19.69
CA LYS A 42 -4.62 -1.78 20.19
C LYS A 42 -5.37 -3.11 20.27
N LYS A 43 -5.31 -3.92 19.21
CA LYS A 43 -5.93 -5.26 19.18
C LYS A 43 -5.33 -6.18 20.26
N LEU A 44 -4.00 -6.19 20.39
CA LEU A 44 -3.29 -7.02 21.38
C LEU A 44 -3.70 -6.63 22.81
N TYR A 45 -3.68 -5.33 23.13
CA TYR A 45 -4.06 -4.82 24.44
C TYR A 45 -5.52 -5.14 24.81
N GLN A 46 -6.42 -5.09 23.83
CA GLN A 46 -7.83 -5.43 24.02
C GLN A 46 -8.09 -6.94 24.13
N GLY A 47 -7.09 -7.80 23.88
CA GLY A 47 -7.25 -9.26 23.90
C GLY A 47 -8.17 -9.80 22.80
N ARG A 48 -8.46 -9.01 21.76
CA ARG A 48 -9.45 -9.35 20.74
C ARG A 48 -8.83 -10.14 19.59
N ARG A 49 -9.64 -10.95 18.93
CA ARG A 49 -9.27 -11.70 17.72
C ARG A 49 -10.22 -11.35 16.60
N PHE A 50 -9.70 -11.29 15.38
CA PHE A 50 -10.57 -11.23 14.21
C PHE A 50 -11.25 -12.59 14.06
N SER A 51 -12.43 -12.61 13.44
CA SER A 51 -12.99 -13.85 12.89
C SER A 51 -11.99 -14.47 11.91
N ASP A 52 -11.96 -15.80 11.80
CA ASP A 52 -11.04 -16.51 10.89
C ASP A 52 -11.14 -16.01 9.45
N ALA A 53 -12.37 -15.85 8.93
CA ALA A 53 -12.60 -15.31 7.59
C ALA A 53 -12.03 -13.89 7.43
N GLY A 54 -12.31 -13.00 8.38
CA GLY A 54 -11.79 -11.63 8.36
C GLY A 54 -10.26 -11.56 8.46
N TRP A 55 -9.62 -12.50 9.17
CA TRP A 55 -8.16 -12.56 9.22
C TRP A 55 -7.56 -13.03 7.91
N ALA A 56 -8.12 -14.09 7.32
CA ALA A 56 -7.70 -14.58 6.01
C ALA A 56 -7.83 -13.50 4.92
N GLU A 57 -8.94 -12.77 4.91
CA GLU A 57 -9.16 -11.65 4.00
C GLU A 57 -8.12 -10.53 4.12
N ILE A 58 -7.74 -10.15 5.36
CA ILE A 58 -6.69 -9.16 5.62
C ILE A 58 -5.34 -9.67 5.11
N LEU A 59 -5.00 -10.93 5.39
CA LEU A 59 -3.75 -11.53 4.95
C LEU A 59 -3.65 -11.62 3.43
N ASP A 60 -4.75 -11.98 2.76
CA ASP A 60 -4.82 -12.02 1.30
C ASP A 60 -4.57 -10.63 0.71
N PHE A 61 -5.24 -9.61 1.24
CA PHE A 61 -5.07 -8.25 0.74
C PHE A 61 -3.68 -7.69 1.02
N HIS A 62 -3.14 -7.95 2.21
CA HIS A 62 -1.75 -7.63 2.54
C HIS A 62 -0.78 -8.28 1.53
N THR A 63 -0.96 -9.57 1.25
CA THR A 63 -0.13 -10.31 0.28
C THR A 63 -0.21 -9.72 -1.12
N MET A 64 -1.40 -9.32 -1.55
CA MET A 64 -1.60 -8.62 -2.82
C MET A 64 -0.84 -7.30 -2.88
N VAL A 65 -0.89 -6.50 -1.81
CA VAL A 65 -0.16 -5.23 -1.72
C VAL A 65 1.36 -5.45 -1.70
N SER A 66 1.86 -6.42 -0.93
CA SER A 66 3.29 -6.75 -0.86
C SER A 66 3.84 -7.21 -2.21
N LYS A 67 3.13 -8.10 -2.91
CA LYS A 67 3.54 -8.55 -4.26
C LYS A 67 3.59 -7.39 -5.26
N ASN A 68 2.65 -6.44 -5.16
CA ASN A 68 2.66 -5.29 -6.05
C ASN A 68 3.79 -4.31 -5.72
N LEU A 69 4.17 -4.18 -4.45
CA LEU A 69 5.37 -3.43 -4.03
C LEU A 69 6.64 -4.08 -4.57
N GLU A 70 6.80 -5.39 -4.44
CA GLU A 70 7.93 -6.13 -5.01
C GLU A 70 8.03 -5.92 -6.52
N ARG A 71 6.90 -5.98 -7.24
CA ARG A 71 6.85 -5.70 -8.68
C ARG A 71 7.26 -4.26 -9.00
N ALA A 72 6.76 -3.27 -8.24
CA ALA A 72 7.10 -1.87 -8.43
C ALA A 72 8.61 -1.60 -8.22
N LEU A 73 9.19 -2.21 -7.19
CA LEU A 73 10.63 -2.13 -6.93
C LEU A 73 11.45 -2.82 -8.03
N GLY A 74 11.00 -3.97 -8.53
CA GLY A 74 11.60 -4.65 -9.68
C GLY A 74 11.57 -3.81 -10.94
N ALA A 75 10.41 -3.20 -11.25
CA ALA A 75 10.25 -2.26 -12.36
C ALA A 75 11.24 -1.10 -12.25
N PHE A 76 11.35 -0.50 -11.07
CA PHE A 76 12.27 0.61 -10.82
C PHE A 76 13.74 0.21 -10.96
N ALA A 77 14.15 -0.90 -10.35
CA ALA A 77 15.54 -1.37 -10.39
C ALA A 77 16.00 -1.73 -11.81
N ALA A 78 15.10 -2.24 -12.65
CA ALA A 78 15.39 -2.62 -14.03
C ALA A 78 15.08 -1.52 -15.07
N ASN A 79 14.51 -0.38 -14.63
CA ASN A 79 13.86 0.60 -15.50
C ASN A 79 12.89 -0.04 -16.52
N ASP A 80 12.12 -1.03 -16.05
CA ASP A 80 11.23 -1.85 -16.89
C ASP A 80 9.83 -1.22 -16.96
N ARG A 81 9.55 -0.60 -18.11
CA ARG A 81 8.25 0.02 -18.41
C ARG A 81 7.09 -0.97 -18.48
N GLY A 82 7.35 -2.22 -18.86
CA GLY A 82 6.33 -3.27 -18.91
C GLY A 82 5.86 -3.66 -17.50
N LEU A 83 6.81 -3.92 -16.61
CA LEU A 83 6.51 -4.17 -15.19
C LEU A 83 5.86 -2.95 -14.52
N ALA A 84 6.29 -1.73 -14.87
CA ALA A 84 5.67 -0.50 -14.40
C ALA A 84 4.19 -0.41 -14.82
N GLN A 85 3.88 -0.75 -16.07
CA GLN A 85 2.50 -0.77 -16.57
C GLN A 85 1.66 -1.83 -15.84
N GLU A 86 2.20 -3.04 -15.63
CA GLU A 86 1.50 -4.09 -14.87
C GLU A 86 1.12 -3.62 -13.46
N VAL A 87 2.00 -2.89 -12.77
CA VAL A 87 1.72 -2.33 -11.43
C VAL A 87 0.54 -1.37 -11.46
N LEU A 88 0.45 -0.52 -12.50
CA LEU A 88 -0.70 0.40 -12.66
C LEU A 88 -1.99 -0.33 -13.01
N ASP A 89 -1.90 -1.39 -13.81
CA ASP A 89 -3.06 -2.22 -14.20
C ASP A 89 -3.65 -2.98 -13.00
N GLN A 90 -2.85 -3.24 -11.96
CA GLN A 90 -3.36 -3.80 -10.69
C GLN A 90 -4.19 -2.80 -9.88
N ARG A 91 -4.03 -1.48 -10.09
CA ARG A 91 -4.69 -0.43 -9.30
C ARG A 91 -6.23 -0.56 -9.26
N PRO A 92 -6.97 -0.77 -10.38
CA PRO A 92 -8.41 -1.03 -10.32
C PRO A 92 -8.76 -2.32 -9.55
N LEU A 93 -7.97 -3.40 -9.71
CA LEU A 93 -8.19 -4.67 -9.01
C LEU A 93 -8.03 -4.51 -7.50
N MET A 94 -7.02 -3.76 -7.04
CA MET A 94 -6.82 -3.47 -5.61
C MET A 94 -7.99 -2.70 -5.01
N ARG A 95 -8.53 -1.70 -5.74
CA ARG A 95 -9.70 -0.93 -5.30
C ARG A 95 -10.95 -1.80 -5.21
N GLN A 96 -11.17 -2.65 -6.22
CA GLN A 96 -12.31 -3.55 -6.25
C GLN A 96 -12.22 -4.57 -5.11
N ARG A 97 -11.04 -5.15 -4.89
CA ARG A 97 -10.81 -6.11 -3.80
C ARG A 97 -11.07 -5.49 -2.44
N GLU A 98 -10.55 -4.30 -2.16
CA GLU A 98 -10.81 -3.60 -0.89
C GLU A 98 -12.30 -3.37 -0.65
N ARG A 99 -13.05 -3.00 -1.69
CA ARG A 99 -14.50 -2.83 -1.60
C ARG A 99 -15.21 -4.13 -1.25
N GLU A 100 -14.87 -5.23 -1.92
CA GLU A 100 -15.44 -6.56 -1.65
C GLU A 100 -15.18 -7.01 -0.21
N LEU A 101 -13.96 -6.78 0.31
CA LEU A 101 -13.61 -7.12 1.68
C LEU A 101 -14.40 -6.29 2.70
N ARG A 102 -14.65 -5.01 2.42
CA ARG A 102 -15.52 -4.18 3.27
C ARG A 102 -16.96 -4.67 3.24
N GLU A 103 -17.49 -5.02 2.07
CA GLU A 103 -18.84 -5.59 1.94
C GLU A 103 -18.98 -6.93 2.68
N SER A 104 -17.96 -7.79 2.59
CA SER A 104 -17.86 -9.05 3.34
C SER A 104 -17.85 -8.82 4.86
N HIS A 105 -17.05 -7.86 5.34
CA HIS A 105 -17.04 -7.48 6.75
C HIS A 105 -18.41 -6.98 7.22
N LEU A 106 -19.07 -6.10 6.46
CA LEU A 106 -20.42 -5.61 6.78
C LEU A 106 -21.45 -6.74 6.84
N ALA A 107 -21.33 -7.77 5.99
CA ALA A 107 -22.18 -8.94 6.06
C ALA A 107 -22.00 -9.70 7.38
N ARG A 108 -20.76 -9.87 7.86
CA ARG A 108 -20.47 -10.48 9.18
C ARG A 108 -21.04 -9.67 10.35
N LEU A 109 -20.98 -8.34 10.28
CA LEU A 109 -21.61 -7.47 11.29
C LEU A 109 -23.12 -7.64 11.33
N ARG A 110 -23.78 -7.68 10.16
CA ARG A 110 -25.23 -7.93 10.06
C ARG A 110 -25.64 -9.30 10.59
N ALA A 111 -24.75 -10.30 10.45
CA ALA A 111 -24.96 -11.63 11.00
C ALA A 111 -24.68 -11.73 12.52
N GLY A 112 -24.24 -10.65 13.17
CA GLY A 112 -24.03 -10.60 14.60
C GLY A 112 -22.78 -11.35 15.09
N LEU A 113 -21.80 -11.58 14.23
CA LEU A 113 -20.59 -12.31 14.62
C LEU A 113 -19.78 -11.49 15.64
N ALA A 114 -19.66 -12.01 16.86
CA ALA A 114 -19.10 -11.30 18.01
C ALA A 114 -17.68 -10.77 17.74
N GLU A 115 -16.80 -11.61 17.18
CA GLU A 115 -15.43 -11.24 16.85
C GLU A 115 -15.37 -10.10 15.84
N SER A 116 -16.30 -10.07 14.88
CA SER A 116 -16.38 -8.99 13.89
C SER A 116 -16.88 -7.69 14.51
N LEU A 117 -17.88 -7.75 15.40
CA LEU A 117 -18.39 -6.59 16.13
C LEU A 117 -17.31 -5.96 17.01
N GLU A 118 -16.60 -6.80 17.77
CA GLU A 118 -15.54 -6.36 18.69
C GLU A 118 -14.33 -5.77 17.98
N THR A 119 -14.03 -6.19 16.75
CA THR A 119 -12.84 -5.75 16.01
C THR A 119 -13.13 -4.83 14.83
N SER A 120 -14.39 -4.39 14.66
CA SER A 120 -14.84 -3.73 13.43
C SER A 120 -14.02 -2.50 13.04
N GLU A 121 -13.80 -1.58 13.99
CA GLU A 121 -12.99 -0.38 13.79
C GLU A 121 -11.58 -0.75 13.28
N ILE A 122 -10.89 -1.62 14.03
CA ILE A 122 -9.53 -2.06 13.72
C ILE A 122 -9.47 -2.74 12.34
N HIS A 123 -10.44 -3.59 12.03
CA HIS A 123 -10.51 -4.31 10.76
C HIS A 123 -10.63 -3.37 9.56
N LEU A 124 -11.56 -2.41 9.62
CA LEU A 124 -11.79 -1.45 8.54
C LEU A 124 -10.62 -0.47 8.38
N ASP A 125 -9.98 -0.08 9.47
CA ASP A 125 -8.80 0.79 9.44
C ASP A 125 -7.59 0.07 8.82
N ILE A 126 -7.41 -1.23 9.05
CA ILE A 126 -6.37 -2.02 8.37
C ILE A 126 -6.61 -2.02 6.86
N LEU A 127 -7.84 -2.31 6.40
CA LEU A 127 -8.16 -2.30 4.96
C LEU A 127 -7.90 -0.93 4.32
N THR A 128 -8.27 0.14 5.04
CA THR A 128 -8.03 1.52 4.60
C THR A 128 -6.53 1.82 4.47
N ASN A 129 -5.73 1.42 5.46
CA ASN A 129 -4.28 1.65 5.43
C ASN A 129 -3.57 0.79 4.38
N LEU A 130 -3.98 -0.46 4.16
CA LEU A 130 -3.46 -1.30 3.07
C LEU A 130 -3.75 -0.69 1.69
N LYS A 131 -4.94 -0.10 1.48
CA LYS A 131 -5.28 0.63 0.25
C LYS A 131 -4.44 1.90 0.06
N ARG A 132 -4.14 2.62 1.15
CA ARG A 132 -3.24 3.79 1.12
C ARG A 132 -1.83 3.36 0.69
N ILE A 133 -1.30 2.29 1.28
CA ILE A 133 -0.01 1.70 0.87
C ILE A 133 -0.05 1.32 -0.61
N SER A 134 -1.09 0.61 -1.08
CA SER A 134 -1.24 0.26 -2.50
C SER A 134 -1.23 1.47 -3.44
N SER A 135 -1.72 2.63 -2.97
CA SER A 135 -1.71 3.87 -3.75
C SER A 135 -0.30 4.45 -3.88
N HIS A 136 0.48 4.47 -2.78
CA HIS A 136 1.90 4.85 -2.81
C HIS A 136 2.72 3.88 -3.66
N VAL A 137 2.46 2.57 -3.58
CA VAL A 137 3.08 1.56 -4.45
C VAL A 137 2.85 1.87 -5.92
N SER A 138 1.62 2.23 -6.30
CA SER A 138 1.31 2.61 -7.69
C SER A 138 2.03 3.89 -8.12
N ALA A 139 2.31 4.81 -7.19
CA ALA A 139 3.01 6.04 -7.50
C ALA A 139 4.52 5.85 -7.72
N LEU A 140 5.11 4.77 -7.20
CA LEU A 140 6.54 4.45 -7.40
C LEU A 140 6.91 4.28 -8.86
N VAL A 141 5.97 3.87 -9.71
CA VAL A 141 6.23 3.52 -11.12
C VAL A 141 5.94 4.66 -12.10
N PHE A 142 5.34 5.77 -11.67
CA PHE A 142 5.09 6.91 -12.56
C PHE A 142 6.36 7.49 -13.19
N PRO A 143 7.47 7.69 -12.44
CA PRO A 143 8.72 8.16 -13.03
C PRO A 143 9.20 7.34 -14.24
N ILE A 144 9.10 6.01 -14.14
CA ILE A 144 9.53 5.06 -15.19
C ILE A 144 8.72 5.25 -16.49
N LEU A 145 7.44 5.62 -16.36
CA LEU A 145 6.52 5.75 -17.48
C LEU A 145 6.55 7.15 -18.12
N GLU A 146 6.92 8.17 -17.34
CA GLU A 146 7.06 9.56 -17.78
C GLU A 146 8.37 9.83 -18.53
N GLU A 147 9.35 8.91 -18.51
CA GLU A 147 10.53 8.97 -19.39
C GLU A 147 10.08 8.94 -20.87
N VAL A 148 10.17 10.10 -21.54
CA VAL A 148 10.10 10.31 -23.01
C VAL A 148 11.18 11.30 -23.41
#